data_AF-A0A940EDH4-F1
#
_entry.id   AF-A0A940EDH4-F1
#
_cell.length_a   1.000
_cell.length_b   1.000
_cell.length_c   1.000
_cell.angle_alpha   90.00
_cell.angle_beta   90.00
_cell.angle_gamma   90.00
#
_symmetry.space_group_name_H-M   'P 1'
#
loop_
_entity.id
_entity.type
_entity.pdbx_description
1 polymer ?
#
loop_
_entity_poly.entity_id
_entity_poly.type
_entity_poly.pdbx_seq_one_letter_code
_entity_poly.pdbx_strand_id
1 'polypeptide(L)'
;MAFQRAAHPAATRAYRDTEDEHPRLPGNMQRDSFAALVERVAPHLGVGRAAANTFVRLASMTRPSDWTSPDRSPVIYAAAGEVAKMLDRSQVRTRVITAELERAGLIERRTAANGSRSRAAGTGLYFGAAIARAAELMALDDQLKAERQQAIFLRGQRSTHKRHLTCALDRLFEISPHCPEAKAIRQEVEAWPSAERLHCMDLAALESHVDEADRLCRTVLDLLDKREEPNGETFENNRPYLQDTTKESLVSCNETVDKRSAGKPAQDRSHVVPPDGGPNCREKDDGAASGALKSEFIARLGPQRLFDLASPEMQLYLSGRAEPEYLRFHDFVWAAERRVPELGISPDAWNTAREVMGEDSAMLSILILDARKSEPGHVIFKPGGYLRAMTERYRRGELYLIRSLIGLSERQRAGHGT
;
A
#
# COMPACT_ATOMS: atom_id res chain seq x y z
N MET A 1 23.74 8.06 19.05
CA MET A 1 23.71 9.44 19.60
C MET A 1 23.53 9.35 21.11
N ALA A 2 24.44 9.93 21.88
CA ALA A 2 24.42 9.88 23.33
C ALA A 2 23.48 10.96 23.88
N PHE A 3 22.45 10.57 24.62
CA PHE A 3 21.48 11.49 25.22
C PHE A 3 22.15 12.29 26.34
N GLN A 4 22.08 13.63 26.26
CA GLN A 4 22.50 14.53 27.33
C GLN A 4 21.61 14.29 28.55
N ARG A 5 22.25 13.89 29.66
CA ARG A 5 21.61 13.86 30.98
C ARG A 5 21.25 15.28 31.38
N ALA A 6 19.96 15.57 31.44
CA ALA A 6 19.46 16.76 32.12
C ALA A 6 19.83 16.64 33.62
N ALA A 7 20.73 17.50 34.08
CA ALA A 7 20.95 17.73 35.50
C ALA A 7 19.85 18.67 36.00
N HIS A 8 19.11 18.29 37.04
CA HIS A 8 18.14 19.18 37.68
C HIS A 8 18.32 19.13 39.21
N PRO A 9 18.32 20.29 39.91
CA PRO A 9 18.53 20.33 41.35
C PRO A 9 17.26 19.87 42.06
N ALA A 10 17.38 18.82 42.86
CA ALA A 10 16.31 18.34 43.71
C ALA A 10 16.35 19.06 45.07
N ALA A 11 15.15 19.35 45.58
CA ALA A 11 14.82 19.61 46.99
C ALA A 11 14.67 21.07 47.49
N THR A 12 14.05 21.98 46.73
CA THR A 12 13.42 23.18 47.37
C THR A 12 12.29 23.88 46.60
N ARG A 13 11.57 23.23 45.68
CA ARG A 13 10.46 23.91 44.99
C ARG A 13 9.13 23.73 45.74
N ALA A 14 8.65 24.82 46.35
CA ALA A 14 7.35 24.87 47.01
C ALA A 14 6.24 24.48 46.03
N TYR A 15 5.25 23.75 46.52
CA TYR A 15 4.18 23.08 45.75
C TYR A 15 3.26 24.00 44.93
N ARG A 16 3.48 25.32 44.91
CA ARG A 16 2.71 26.28 44.13
C ARG A 16 3.59 27.45 43.70
N ASP A 17 4.25 27.33 42.55
CA ASP A 17 4.39 28.49 41.68
C ASP A 17 3.12 28.52 40.83
N THR A 18 2.29 29.56 41.03
CA THR A 18 1.11 29.84 40.19
C THR A 18 1.48 30.27 38.77
N GLU A 19 2.78 30.31 38.45
CA GLU A 19 3.36 30.71 37.17
C GLU A 19 4.01 29.54 36.40
N ASP A 20 4.02 28.30 36.95
CA ASP A 20 4.57 27.13 36.25
C ASP A 20 3.55 26.62 35.20
N GLU A 21 3.70 27.04 33.94
CA GLU A 21 2.95 26.45 32.83
C GLU A 21 3.33 24.96 32.70
N HIS A 22 2.38 24.08 32.95
CA HIS A 22 2.61 22.64 32.82
C HIS A 22 2.47 22.19 31.37
N PRO A 23 3.33 21.25 30.91
CA PRO A 23 3.22 20.72 29.56
C PRO A 23 1.87 20.01 29.41
N ARG A 24 1.19 20.31 28.31
CA ARG A 24 -0.11 19.72 27.94
C ARG A 24 -0.01 18.94 26.64
N LEU A 25 -0.85 17.93 26.50
CA LEU A 25 -0.92 17.15 25.26
C LEU A 25 -1.34 18.04 24.08
N PRO A 26 -0.76 17.85 22.89
CA PRO A 26 -1.06 18.67 21.72
C PRO A 26 -2.42 18.34 21.10
N GLY A 27 -3.06 19.36 20.52
CA GLY A 27 -4.30 19.20 19.75
C GLY A 27 -5.46 18.62 20.56
N ASN A 28 -6.12 17.61 20.00
CA ASN A 28 -7.24 16.90 20.62
C ASN A 28 -6.82 15.60 21.34
N MET A 29 -5.51 15.36 21.50
CA MET A 29 -4.98 14.14 22.08
C MET A 29 -5.38 13.99 23.56
N GLN A 30 -5.84 12.80 23.91
CA GLN A 30 -6.23 12.43 25.28
C GLN A 30 -5.20 11.50 25.92
N ARG A 31 -5.28 11.36 27.24
CA ARG A 31 -4.45 10.46 28.04
C ARG A 31 -4.33 9.06 27.41
N ASP A 32 -5.44 8.43 27.06
CA ASP A 32 -5.44 7.03 26.61
C ASP A 32 -4.82 6.89 25.22
N SER A 33 -5.08 7.83 24.30
CA SER A 33 -4.40 7.89 23.00
C SER A 33 -2.90 8.12 23.13
N PHE A 34 -2.47 8.94 24.10
CA PHE A 34 -1.06 9.18 24.38
C PHE A 34 -0.39 7.96 25.05
N ALA A 35 -1.08 7.29 25.98
CA ALA A 35 -0.58 6.06 26.59
C ALA A 35 -0.39 4.95 25.55
N ALA A 36 -1.34 4.78 24.62
CA ALA A 36 -1.20 3.85 23.50
C ALA A 36 -0.08 4.26 22.54
N LEU A 37 0.16 5.55 22.32
CA LEU A 37 1.30 6.06 21.56
C LEU A 37 2.62 5.64 22.22
N VAL A 38 2.78 5.90 23.53
CA VAL A 38 3.97 5.52 24.30
C VAL A 38 4.22 4.01 24.23
N GLU A 39 3.17 3.19 24.34
CA GLU A 39 3.29 1.73 24.24
C GLU A 39 3.84 1.28 22.87
N ARG A 40 3.40 1.91 21.78
CA ARG A 40 3.87 1.58 20.42
C ARG A 40 5.35 1.96 20.19
N VAL A 41 5.79 3.09 20.73
CA VAL A 41 7.15 3.60 20.51
C VAL A 41 8.16 3.11 21.56
N ALA A 42 7.70 2.62 22.72
CA ALA A 42 8.53 2.19 23.84
C ALA A 42 9.72 1.27 23.49
N PRO A 43 9.59 0.26 22.60
CA PRO A 43 10.74 -0.59 22.22
C PRO A 43 11.90 0.21 21.62
N HIS A 44 11.61 1.30 20.90
CA HIS A 44 12.62 2.18 20.27
C HIS A 44 13.23 3.17 21.27
N LEU A 45 12.62 3.33 22.44
CA LEU A 45 13.15 4.11 23.57
C LEU A 45 13.99 3.26 24.53
N GLY A 46 14.23 1.98 24.20
CA GLY A 46 14.90 1.03 25.11
C GLY A 46 14.02 0.60 26.30
N VAL A 47 12.70 0.76 26.19
CA VAL A 47 11.72 0.38 27.20
C VAL A 47 11.11 -0.97 26.84
N GLY A 48 11.25 -1.94 27.73
CA GLY A 48 10.69 -3.28 27.55
C GLY A 48 9.16 -3.29 27.63
N ARG A 49 8.53 -4.30 27.02
CA ARG A 49 7.05 -4.47 27.00
C ARG A 49 6.42 -4.38 28.39
N ALA A 50 7.02 -5.00 29.40
CA ALA A 50 6.49 -4.95 30.77
C ALA A 50 6.48 -3.53 31.35
N ALA A 51 7.49 -2.70 31.03
CA ALA A 51 7.56 -1.33 31.47
C ALA A 51 6.58 -0.44 30.69
N ALA A 52 6.47 -0.62 29.37
CA ALA A 52 5.48 0.05 28.53
C ALA A 52 4.04 -0.19 29.02
N ASN A 53 3.66 -1.44 29.27
CA ASN A 53 2.33 -1.78 29.80
C ASN A 53 2.12 -1.18 31.20
N THR A 54 3.19 -1.06 31.99
CA THR A 54 3.11 -0.42 33.31
C THR A 54 2.91 1.08 33.19
N PHE A 55 3.52 1.74 32.20
CA PHE A 55 3.26 3.15 31.92
C PHE A 55 1.78 3.39 31.64
N VAL A 56 1.15 2.58 30.78
CA VAL A 56 -0.28 2.68 30.46
C VAL A 56 -1.14 2.54 31.72
N ARG A 57 -0.83 1.56 32.58
CA ARG A 57 -1.55 1.35 33.84
C ARG A 57 -1.33 2.46 34.87
N LEU A 58 -0.14 3.04 34.93
CA LEU A 58 0.12 4.19 35.79
C LEU A 58 -0.63 5.42 35.25
N ALA A 59 -0.63 5.64 33.93
CA ALA A 59 -1.37 6.73 33.32
C ALA A 59 -2.87 6.63 33.66
N SER A 60 -3.47 5.43 33.58
CA SER A 60 -4.89 5.23 33.90
C SER A 60 -5.27 5.53 35.37
N MET A 61 -4.31 5.55 36.30
CA MET A 61 -4.51 5.96 37.70
C MET A 61 -4.60 7.49 37.89
N THR A 62 -4.36 8.28 36.84
CA THR A 62 -4.43 9.75 36.87
C THR A 62 -5.69 10.28 36.20
N ARG A 63 -6.10 11.51 36.51
CA ARG A 63 -7.30 12.13 35.92
C ARG A 63 -7.01 12.52 34.46
N PRO A 64 -7.86 12.16 33.49
CA PRO A 64 -7.65 12.53 32.08
C PRO A 64 -7.49 14.05 31.87
N SER A 65 -8.24 14.87 32.61
CA SER A 65 -8.17 16.33 32.53
C SER A 65 -6.80 16.91 32.88
N ASP A 66 -6.01 16.20 33.69
CA ASP A 66 -4.70 16.70 34.12
C ASP A 66 -3.67 16.64 32.98
N TRP A 67 -3.93 15.87 31.91
CA TRP A 67 -3.03 15.74 30.75
C TRP A 67 -3.19 16.86 29.72
N THR A 68 -4.31 17.60 29.78
CA THR A 68 -4.65 18.67 28.83
C THR A 68 -4.72 20.05 29.48
N SER A 69 -4.75 20.10 30.82
CA SER A 69 -4.80 21.34 31.60
C SER A 69 -3.43 22.03 31.61
N PRO A 70 -3.34 23.36 31.37
CA PRO A 70 -2.08 24.10 31.55
C PRO A 70 -1.73 24.30 33.04
N ASP A 71 -2.74 24.30 33.91
CA ASP A 71 -2.57 24.59 35.35
C ASP A 71 -2.24 23.36 36.21
N ARG A 72 -2.16 22.17 35.61
CA ARG A 72 -1.95 20.91 36.34
C ARG A 72 -1.09 19.94 35.55
N SER A 73 -0.31 19.14 36.27
CA SER A 73 0.38 17.97 35.71
C SER A 73 -0.25 16.69 36.25
N PRO A 74 -0.39 15.63 35.43
CA PRO A 74 -0.82 14.33 35.92
C PRO A 74 0.25 13.73 36.84
N VAL A 75 -0.19 13.21 37.98
CA VAL A 75 0.70 12.77 39.05
C VAL A 75 0.08 11.68 39.91
N ILE A 76 0.90 10.71 40.33
CA ILE A 76 0.53 9.70 41.33
C ILE A 76 1.26 10.01 42.64
N TYR A 77 0.51 10.45 43.65
CA TYR A 77 1.01 10.68 45.01
C TYR A 77 0.99 9.42 45.89
N ALA A 78 0.37 8.33 45.42
CA ALA A 78 0.27 7.10 46.19
C ALA A 78 1.66 6.54 46.55
N ALA A 79 1.77 6.02 47.79
CA ALA A 79 3.01 5.42 48.28
C ALA A 79 3.45 4.25 47.38
N ALA A 80 4.76 4.03 47.28
CA ALA A 80 5.31 3.02 46.37
C ALA A 80 4.75 1.60 46.61
N GLY A 81 4.46 1.24 47.88
CA GLY A 81 3.83 -0.02 48.23
C GLY A 81 2.39 -0.14 47.73
N GLU A 82 1.63 0.95 47.75
CA GLU A 82 0.25 0.98 47.28
C GLU A 82 0.18 0.91 45.75
N VAL A 83 1.04 1.67 45.07
CA VAL A 83 1.20 1.56 43.60
C VAL A 83 1.58 0.14 43.20
N ALA A 84 2.47 -0.51 43.95
CA ALA A 84 2.85 -1.89 43.68
C ALA A 84 1.66 -2.87 43.82
N LYS A 85 0.82 -2.71 44.86
CA LYS A 85 -0.42 -3.49 45.02
C LYS A 85 -1.42 -3.24 43.88
N MET A 86 -1.68 -1.98 43.54
CA MET A 86 -2.55 -1.61 42.42
C MET A 86 -2.03 -2.18 41.09
N LEU A 87 -0.70 -2.29 40.95
CA LEU A 87 -0.06 -2.91 39.81
C LEU A 87 0.01 -4.45 39.87
N ASP A 88 -0.43 -5.08 40.97
CA ASP A 88 -0.27 -6.52 41.24
C ASP A 88 1.17 -7.01 41.05
N ARG A 89 2.13 -6.28 41.65
CA ARG A 89 3.58 -6.53 41.51
C ARG A 89 4.31 -6.30 42.82
N SER A 90 5.50 -6.88 42.94
CA SER A 90 6.38 -6.59 44.06
C SER A 90 6.89 -5.14 44.03
N GLN A 91 7.20 -4.59 45.21
CA GLN A 91 7.79 -3.24 45.30
C GLN A 91 9.13 -3.16 44.58
N VAL A 92 9.94 -4.23 44.66
CA VAL A 92 11.24 -4.30 43.97
C VAL A 92 11.04 -4.20 42.46
N ARG A 93 10.12 -4.98 41.88
CA ARG A 93 9.84 -4.92 40.44
C ARG A 93 9.30 -3.55 40.02
N THR A 94 8.43 -2.95 40.83
CA THR A 94 7.89 -1.60 40.58
C THR A 94 8.98 -0.54 40.59
N ARG A 95 9.98 -0.65 41.50
CA ARG A 95 11.14 0.26 41.51
C ARG A 95 11.99 0.13 40.25
N VAL A 96 12.26 -1.10 39.80
CA VAL A 96 13.02 -1.36 38.56
C VAL A 96 12.30 -0.76 37.35
N ILE A 97 11.01 -1.04 37.20
CA ILE A 97 10.21 -0.53 36.07
C ILE A 97 10.13 1.01 36.11
N THR A 98 9.85 1.61 37.26
CA THR A 98 9.78 3.08 37.35
C THR A 98 11.14 3.74 37.07
N ALA A 99 12.25 3.12 37.44
CA ALA A 99 13.59 3.61 37.08
C ALA A 99 13.90 3.45 35.57
N GLU A 100 13.36 2.41 34.92
CA GLU A 100 13.45 2.23 33.47
C GLU A 100 12.65 3.30 32.73
N LEU A 101 11.41 3.55 33.14
CA LEU A 101 10.56 4.62 32.58
C LEU A 101 11.16 6.01 32.80
N GLU A 102 11.78 6.25 33.96
CA GLU A 102 12.47 7.50 34.28
C GLU A 102 13.71 7.71 33.39
N ARG A 103 14.55 6.68 33.20
CA ARG A 103 15.68 6.73 32.26
C ARG A 103 15.23 7.02 30.82
N ALA A 104 14.08 6.50 30.43
CA ALA A 104 13.50 6.75 29.11
C ALA A 104 12.78 8.10 29.00
N GLY A 105 12.77 8.93 30.05
CA GLY A 105 12.12 10.24 30.07
C GLY A 105 10.59 10.19 29.98
N LEU A 106 9.99 9.06 30.37
CA LEU A 106 8.53 8.87 30.35
C LEU A 106 7.87 9.26 31.68
N ILE A 107 8.61 9.22 32.78
CA ILE A 107 8.14 9.70 34.09
C ILE A 107 9.26 10.46 34.79
N GLU A 108 8.87 11.32 35.73
CA GLU A 108 9.79 11.94 36.69
C GLU A 108 9.43 11.45 38.09
N ARG A 109 10.41 10.91 38.84
CA ARG A 109 10.18 10.45 40.21
C ARG A 109 10.68 11.50 41.19
N ARG A 110 9.75 12.11 41.94
CA ARG A 110 10.07 12.98 43.07
C ARG A 110 9.81 12.24 44.37
N THR A 111 10.83 12.01 45.18
CA THR A 111 10.71 11.32 46.48
C THR A 111 11.34 12.14 47.60
N ALA A 112 10.78 12.05 48.80
CA ALA A 112 11.40 12.66 49.98
C ALA A 112 12.70 11.91 50.37
N ALA A 113 13.48 12.44 51.30
CA ALA A 113 14.74 11.82 51.77
C ALA A 113 14.55 10.37 52.27
N ASN A 114 13.38 10.05 52.81
CA ASN A 114 13.00 8.69 53.25
C ASN A 114 12.35 7.84 52.13
N GLY A 115 12.34 8.31 50.88
CA GLY A 115 11.73 7.63 49.74
C GLY A 115 10.20 7.72 49.68
N SER A 116 9.55 8.45 50.60
CA SER A 116 8.09 8.58 50.63
C SER A 116 7.56 9.50 49.53
N ARG A 117 6.28 9.29 49.18
CA ARG A 117 5.50 10.07 48.21
C ARG A 117 4.29 10.66 48.92
N SER A 118 4.05 11.94 48.76
CA SER A 118 2.90 12.64 49.33
C SER A 118 2.59 13.91 48.54
N ARG A 119 1.31 14.28 48.52
CA ARG A 119 0.87 15.55 47.91
C ARG A 119 1.47 16.76 48.63
N ALA A 120 1.49 16.74 49.98
CA ALA A 120 1.96 17.87 50.78
C ALA A 120 3.44 18.20 50.53
N ALA A 121 4.28 17.18 50.33
CA ALA A 121 5.70 17.37 50.04
C ALA A 121 6.02 17.52 48.54
N GLY A 122 5.01 17.50 47.65
CA GLY A 122 5.23 17.54 46.20
C GLY A 122 5.95 16.30 45.65
N THR A 123 5.93 15.18 46.38
CA THR A 123 6.65 13.95 46.02
C THR A 123 5.69 12.94 45.38
N GLY A 124 5.99 12.47 44.17
CA GLY A 124 5.12 11.61 43.38
C GLY A 124 5.78 11.10 42.10
N LEU A 125 5.00 10.39 41.29
CA LEU A 125 5.35 10.05 39.90
C LEU A 125 4.66 11.03 38.96
N TYR A 126 5.41 11.87 38.27
CA TYR A 126 4.91 12.89 37.36
C TYR A 126 5.07 12.43 35.90
N PHE A 127 4.10 12.76 35.04
CA PHE A 127 4.18 12.45 33.60
C PHE A 127 4.46 13.68 32.73
N GLY A 128 4.68 14.86 33.34
CA GLY A 128 4.99 16.09 32.60
C GLY A 128 6.17 15.93 31.64
N ALA A 129 7.20 15.16 32.03
CA ALA A 129 8.33 14.83 31.15
C ALA A 129 7.92 14.10 29.86
N ALA A 130 6.98 13.16 29.93
CA ALA A 130 6.46 12.49 28.74
C ALA A 130 5.60 13.44 27.90
N ILE A 131 4.75 14.25 28.54
CA ILE A 131 3.86 15.18 27.83
C ILE A 131 4.69 16.21 27.06
N ALA A 132 5.77 16.73 27.65
CA ALA A 132 6.68 17.66 26.99
C ALA A 132 7.32 17.06 25.72
N ARG A 133 7.42 15.73 25.64
CA ARG A 133 7.96 14.99 24.49
C ARG A 133 6.88 14.48 23.53
N ALA A 134 5.62 14.88 23.69
CA ALA A 134 4.52 14.34 22.88
C ALA A 134 4.75 14.51 21.38
N ALA A 135 5.22 15.68 20.93
CA ALA A 135 5.51 15.93 19.53
C ALA A 135 6.63 15.03 18.97
N GLU A 136 7.70 14.81 19.74
CA GLU A 136 8.80 13.89 19.40
C GLU A 136 8.28 12.45 19.25
N LEU A 137 7.48 11.98 20.22
CA LEU A 137 6.95 10.62 20.21
C LEU A 137 5.94 10.41 19.08
N MET A 138 5.14 11.42 18.73
CA MET A 138 4.25 11.39 17.56
C MET A 138 5.04 11.25 16.27
N ALA A 139 6.08 12.07 16.09
CA ALA A 139 6.94 12.00 14.91
C ALA A 139 7.60 10.62 14.77
N LEU A 140 8.05 10.03 15.89
CA LEU A 140 8.59 8.67 15.90
C LEU A 140 7.55 7.61 15.52
N ASP A 141 6.32 7.68 16.03
CA ASP A 141 5.25 6.74 15.65
C ASP A 141 4.86 6.87 14.17
N ASP A 142 4.85 8.09 13.64
CA ASP A 142 4.59 8.33 12.22
C ASP A 142 5.72 7.80 11.33
N GLN A 143 6.99 7.98 11.74
CA GLN A 143 8.13 7.34 11.08
C GLN A 143 8.00 5.81 11.09
N LEU A 144 7.71 5.18 12.24
CA LEU A 144 7.58 3.73 12.34
C LEU A 144 6.41 3.19 11.51
N LYS A 145 5.30 3.94 11.40
CA LYS A 145 4.20 3.58 10.49
C LYS A 145 4.62 3.66 9.04
N ALA A 146 5.32 4.72 8.65
CA ALA A 146 5.83 4.90 7.29
C ALA A 146 6.79 3.76 6.92
N GLU A 147 7.73 3.41 7.79
CA GLU A 147 8.67 2.31 7.59
C GLU A 147 7.95 0.96 7.43
N ARG A 148 6.95 0.67 8.28
CA ARG A 148 6.14 -0.55 8.13
C ARG A 148 5.39 -0.58 6.81
N GLN A 149 4.81 0.54 6.40
CA GLN A 149 4.08 0.65 5.14
C GLN A 149 5.00 0.45 3.94
N GLN A 150 6.19 1.05 3.97
CA GLN A 150 7.24 0.87 2.97
C GLN A 150 7.67 -0.60 2.88
N ALA A 151 7.90 -1.25 4.02
CA ALA A 151 8.27 -2.66 4.06
C ALA A 151 7.18 -3.58 3.48
N ILE A 152 5.89 -3.28 3.75
CA ILE A 152 4.75 -4.00 3.15
C ILE A 152 4.76 -3.82 1.63
N PHE A 153 4.93 -2.58 1.17
CA PHE A 153 4.95 -2.24 -0.25
C PHE A 153 6.09 -2.94 -1.00
N LEU A 154 7.31 -2.90 -0.46
CA LEU A 154 8.49 -3.54 -1.05
C LEU A 154 8.35 -5.07 -1.11
N ARG A 155 7.83 -5.73 -0.06
CA ARG A 155 7.53 -7.17 -0.11
C ARG A 155 6.48 -7.52 -1.16
N GLY A 156 5.50 -6.64 -1.35
CA GLY A 156 4.51 -6.74 -2.44
C GLY A 156 5.20 -6.69 -3.81
N GLN A 157 6.01 -5.66 -4.06
CA GLN A 157 6.75 -5.51 -5.31
C GLN A 157 7.67 -6.70 -5.60
N ARG A 158 8.46 -7.13 -4.60
CA ARG A 158 9.29 -8.33 -4.71
C ARG A 158 8.47 -9.53 -5.17
N SER A 159 7.29 -9.72 -4.58
CA SER A 159 6.41 -10.84 -4.95
C SER A 159 5.88 -10.71 -6.37
N THR A 160 5.58 -9.49 -6.82
CA THR A 160 5.23 -9.21 -8.23
C THR A 160 6.39 -9.58 -9.16
N HIS A 161 7.61 -9.08 -8.91
CA HIS A 161 8.80 -9.44 -9.71
C HIS A 161 9.05 -10.95 -9.75
N LYS A 162 8.96 -11.63 -8.59
CA LYS A 162 9.12 -13.09 -8.51
C LYS A 162 8.10 -13.82 -9.39
N ARG A 163 6.84 -13.39 -9.39
CA ARG A 163 5.80 -14.04 -10.20
C ARG A 163 6.06 -13.86 -11.69
N HIS A 164 6.35 -12.64 -12.14
CA HIS A 164 6.70 -12.36 -13.54
C HIS A 164 7.94 -13.14 -13.98
N LEU A 165 8.98 -13.17 -13.14
CA LEU A 165 10.18 -13.96 -13.37
C LEU A 165 9.88 -15.45 -13.49
N THR A 166 9.04 -16.00 -12.61
CA THR A 166 8.68 -17.43 -12.65
C THR A 166 7.90 -17.75 -13.92
N CYS A 167 6.90 -16.94 -14.29
CA CYS A 167 6.14 -17.12 -15.53
C CYS A 167 7.04 -17.03 -16.77
N ALA A 168 7.96 -16.06 -16.81
CA ALA A 168 8.90 -15.89 -17.92
C ALA A 168 9.89 -17.07 -18.01
N LEU A 169 10.37 -17.57 -16.86
CA LEU A 169 11.21 -18.77 -16.83
C LEU A 169 10.46 -20.00 -17.33
N ASP A 170 9.23 -20.22 -16.86
CA ASP A 170 8.41 -21.36 -17.28
C ASP A 170 8.19 -21.33 -18.80
N ARG A 171 7.86 -20.16 -19.35
CA ARG A 171 7.74 -19.95 -20.80
C ARG A 171 9.05 -20.20 -21.55
N LEU A 172 10.18 -19.73 -20.99
CA LEU A 172 11.50 -19.95 -21.59
C LEU A 172 11.87 -21.44 -21.61
N PHE A 173 11.48 -22.22 -20.60
CA PHE A 173 11.70 -23.67 -20.60
C PHE A 173 10.78 -24.41 -21.57
N GLU A 174 9.58 -23.91 -21.86
CA GLU A 174 8.72 -24.46 -22.91
C GLU A 174 9.37 -24.31 -24.30
N ILE A 175 9.94 -23.14 -24.59
CA ILE A 175 10.55 -22.83 -25.90
C ILE A 175 11.96 -23.44 -26.01
N SER A 176 12.74 -23.38 -24.93
CA SER A 176 14.13 -23.81 -24.89
C SER A 176 14.44 -24.61 -23.60
N PRO A 177 14.07 -25.90 -23.55
CA PRO A 177 14.21 -26.74 -22.34
C PRO A 177 15.64 -26.87 -21.79
N HIS A 178 16.65 -26.68 -22.65
CA HIS A 178 18.06 -26.87 -22.31
C HIS A 178 18.83 -25.55 -22.11
N CYS A 179 18.16 -24.42 -21.90
CA CYS A 179 18.82 -23.12 -21.66
C CYS A 179 19.59 -23.13 -20.32
N PRO A 180 20.94 -23.09 -20.33
CA PRO A 180 21.73 -23.10 -19.10
C PRO A 180 21.55 -21.81 -18.28
N GLU A 181 21.36 -20.67 -18.95
CA GLU A 181 21.12 -19.38 -18.30
C GLU A 181 19.82 -19.41 -17.47
N ALA A 182 18.73 -19.93 -18.05
CA ALA A 182 17.46 -20.09 -17.36
C ALA A 182 17.56 -21.04 -16.15
N LYS A 183 18.36 -22.10 -16.26
CA LYS A 183 18.61 -23.03 -15.14
C LYS A 183 19.38 -22.36 -14.00
N ALA A 184 20.42 -21.58 -14.32
CA ALA A 184 21.18 -20.84 -13.34
C ALA A 184 20.31 -19.82 -12.60
N ILE A 185 19.48 -19.06 -13.33
CA ILE A 185 18.56 -18.09 -12.74
C ILE A 185 17.51 -18.79 -11.86
N ARG A 186 16.97 -19.95 -12.27
CA ARG A 186 16.02 -20.71 -11.43
C ARG A 186 16.66 -21.13 -10.10
N GLN A 187 17.90 -21.61 -10.12
CA GLN A 187 18.64 -21.98 -8.90
C GLN A 187 18.88 -20.77 -7.99
N GLU A 188 19.20 -19.60 -8.57
CA GLU A 188 19.34 -18.36 -7.81
C GLU A 188 18.01 -17.96 -7.11
N VAL A 189 16.89 -18.05 -7.82
CA VAL A 189 15.55 -17.75 -7.29
C VAL A 189 15.12 -18.74 -6.20
N GLU A 190 15.54 -20.00 -6.30
CA GLU A 190 15.31 -21.02 -5.26
C GLU A 190 16.13 -20.72 -3.99
N ALA A 191 17.30 -20.10 -4.13
CA ALA A 191 18.15 -19.66 -3.02
C ALA A 191 17.69 -18.33 -2.37
N TRP A 192 16.69 -17.64 -2.94
CA TRP A 192 16.19 -16.39 -2.40
C TRP A 192 15.63 -16.54 -0.98
N PRO A 193 15.66 -15.45 -0.17
CA PRO A 193 15.13 -15.46 1.19
C PRO A 193 13.67 -15.94 1.25
N SER A 194 13.37 -16.73 2.28
CA SER A 194 12.02 -17.15 2.62
C SER A 194 11.15 -15.96 3.02
N ALA A 195 9.83 -16.14 3.02
CA ALA A 195 8.90 -15.10 3.46
C ALA A 195 9.20 -14.62 4.89
N GLU A 196 9.51 -15.54 5.80
CA GLU A 196 9.90 -15.21 7.18
C GLU A 196 11.16 -14.34 7.22
N ARG A 197 12.17 -14.68 6.41
CA ARG A 197 13.41 -13.88 6.35
C ARG A 197 13.16 -12.48 5.80
N LEU A 198 12.28 -12.33 4.80
CA LEU A 198 11.88 -11.02 4.26
C LEU A 198 11.15 -10.15 5.30
N HIS A 199 10.42 -10.74 6.25
CA HIS A 199 9.77 -9.99 7.33
C HIS A 199 10.75 -9.44 8.37
N CYS A 200 11.94 -10.04 8.47
CA CYS A 200 12.97 -9.64 9.42
C CYS A 200 14.06 -8.73 8.80
N MET A 201 14.05 -8.53 7.49
CA MET A 201 14.97 -7.61 6.82
C MET A 201 14.66 -6.16 7.18
N ASP A 202 15.72 -5.35 7.31
CA ASP A 202 15.57 -3.91 7.33
C ASP A 202 15.17 -3.38 5.95
N LEU A 203 14.80 -2.09 5.89
CA LEU A 203 14.34 -1.47 4.65
C LEU A 203 15.39 -1.47 3.55
N ALA A 204 16.65 -1.16 3.88
CA ALA A 204 17.71 -1.07 2.89
C ALA A 204 18.02 -2.44 2.24
N ALA A 205 18.07 -3.51 3.04
CA ALA A 205 18.24 -4.87 2.55
C ALA A 205 17.05 -5.31 1.70
N LEU A 206 15.83 -4.91 2.08
CA LEU A 206 14.63 -5.24 1.34
C LEU A 206 14.55 -4.48 0.00
N GLU A 207 14.91 -3.19 -0.04
CA GLU A 207 15.03 -2.39 -1.26
C GLU A 207 16.04 -3.01 -2.23
N SER A 208 17.24 -3.33 -1.74
CA SER A 208 18.28 -3.99 -2.54
C SER A 208 17.80 -5.32 -3.13
N HIS A 209 17.06 -6.12 -2.36
CA HIS A 209 16.51 -7.38 -2.85
C HIS A 209 15.35 -7.21 -3.85
N VAL A 210 14.54 -6.15 -3.72
CA VAL A 210 13.53 -5.80 -4.73
C VAL A 210 14.22 -5.44 -6.05
N ASP A 211 15.28 -4.64 -6.00
CA ASP A 211 16.04 -4.23 -7.18
C ASP A 211 16.77 -5.39 -7.84
N GLU A 212 17.31 -6.33 -7.05
CA GLU A 212 17.85 -7.61 -7.55
C GLU A 212 16.77 -8.43 -8.25
N ALA A 213 15.60 -8.61 -7.63
CA ALA A 213 14.49 -9.37 -8.20
C ALA A 213 13.96 -8.74 -9.51
N ASP A 214 13.90 -7.41 -9.57
CA ASP A 214 13.53 -6.67 -10.76
C ASP A 214 14.55 -6.86 -11.90
N ARG A 215 15.86 -6.71 -11.61
CA ARG A 215 16.93 -6.92 -12.59
C ARG A 215 16.94 -8.35 -13.14
N LEU A 216 16.75 -9.35 -12.28
CA LEU A 216 16.66 -10.75 -12.71
C LEU A 216 15.42 -10.98 -13.58
N CYS A 217 14.27 -10.44 -13.19
CA CYS A 217 13.04 -10.50 -13.98
C CYS A 217 13.24 -9.93 -15.38
N ARG A 218 13.86 -8.75 -15.49
CA ARG A 218 14.16 -8.11 -16.77
C ARG A 218 15.15 -8.92 -17.61
N THR A 219 16.20 -9.46 -17.00
CA THR A 219 17.15 -10.36 -17.67
C THR A 219 16.45 -11.56 -18.31
N VAL A 220 15.52 -12.21 -17.61
CA VAL A 220 14.79 -13.36 -18.16
C VAL A 220 13.83 -12.93 -19.27
N LEU A 221 13.15 -11.79 -19.12
CA LEU A 221 12.31 -11.24 -20.19
C LEU A 221 13.15 -10.91 -21.44
N ASP A 222 14.36 -10.35 -21.30
CA ASP A 222 15.27 -10.11 -22.42
C ASP A 222 15.70 -11.43 -23.10
N LEU A 223 15.96 -12.47 -22.32
CA LEU A 223 16.29 -13.80 -22.85
C LEU A 223 15.11 -14.42 -23.58
N LEU A 224 13.90 -14.21 -23.07
CA LEU A 224 12.68 -14.69 -23.69
C LEU A 224 12.43 -13.99 -25.04
N ASP A 225 12.50 -12.66 -25.06
CA ASP A 225 12.31 -11.87 -26.29
C ASP A 225 13.31 -12.31 -27.39
N LYS A 226 14.59 -12.46 -27.05
CA LYS A 226 15.64 -12.93 -28.00
C LYS A 226 15.41 -14.33 -28.56
N ARG A 227 14.57 -15.14 -27.90
CA ARG A 227 14.26 -16.52 -28.30
C ARG A 227 12.91 -16.61 -29.00
N GLU A 228 11.98 -15.73 -28.65
CA GLU A 228 10.68 -15.58 -29.30
C GLU A 228 10.79 -14.82 -30.61
N GLU A 229 11.83 -14.00 -30.83
CA GLU A 229 12.19 -13.51 -32.16
C GLU A 229 12.37 -14.72 -33.11
N PRO A 230 11.48 -14.91 -34.10
CA PRO A 230 11.61 -16.03 -35.00
C PRO A 230 12.89 -15.84 -35.81
N ASN A 231 13.68 -16.91 -35.90
CA ASN A 231 14.54 -17.12 -37.06
C ASN A 231 13.65 -17.04 -38.33
N GLY A 232 13.56 -15.85 -38.93
CA GLY A 232 12.84 -15.58 -40.18
C GLY A 232 11.38 -15.20 -40.00
N GLU A 233 11.10 -13.91 -39.87
CA GLU A 233 10.32 -13.13 -40.83
C GLU A 233 10.15 -11.71 -40.26
N THR A 234 10.84 -10.76 -40.88
CA THR A 234 10.39 -9.37 -40.91
C THR A 234 8.89 -9.39 -41.20
N PHE A 235 8.06 -8.91 -40.28
CA PHE A 235 6.71 -8.49 -40.61
C PHE A 235 6.84 -7.38 -41.66
N GLU A 236 6.85 -7.78 -42.92
CA GLU A 236 6.69 -6.89 -44.05
C GLU A 236 5.32 -6.22 -43.89
N ASN A 237 5.34 -5.00 -43.38
CA ASN A 237 4.26 -4.03 -43.51
C ASN A 237 4.09 -3.57 -44.98
N ASN A 238 4.27 -4.48 -45.94
CA ASN A 238 3.91 -4.30 -47.33
C ASN A 238 2.76 -5.24 -47.63
N ARG A 239 1.53 -4.82 -47.30
CA ARG A 239 0.37 -5.32 -48.05
C ARG A 239 0.62 -4.99 -49.53
N PRO A 240 0.69 -5.97 -50.45
CA PRO A 240 0.47 -5.64 -51.85
C PRO A 240 -0.92 -5.03 -51.92
N TYR A 241 -1.00 -3.85 -52.51
CA TYR A 241 -2.24 -3.17 -52.84
C TYR A 241 -3.00 -4.04 -53.84
N LEU A 242 -3.79 -5.00 -53.34
CA LEU A 242 -4.79 -5.69 -54.14
C LEU A 242 -5.84 -4.63 -54.45
N GLN A 243 -5.76 -4.08 -55.67
CA GLN A 243 -6.89 -3.38 -56.27
C GLN A 243 -8.03 -4.39 -56.33
N ASP A 244 -9.10 -4.09 -55.60
CA ASP A 244 -10.35 -4.82 -55.72
C ASP A 244 -10.94 -4.50 -57.10
N THR A 245 -10.60 -5.32 -58.10
CA THR A 245 -11.16 -5.25 -59.46
C THR A 245 -12.45 -6.06 -59.58
N THR A 246 -13.22 -6.15 -58.50
CA THR A 246 -14.57 -6.70 -58.54
C THR A 246 -15.55 -5.55 -58.79
N LYS A 247 -16.06 -5.47 -60.02
CA LYS A 247 -17.21 -4.59 -60.33
C LYS A 247 -18.38 -5.01 -59.44
N GLU A 248 -18.69 -4.22 -58.42
CA GLU A 248 -19.94 -4.34 -57.68
C GLU A 248 -21.11 -4.08 -58.63
N SER A 249 -21.92 -5.10 -58.90
CA SER A 249 -23.19 -4.92 -59.58
C SER A 249 -24.13 -4.20 -58.62
N LEU A 250 -24.53 -2.98 -58.99
CA LEU A 250 -25.48 -2.17 -58.25
C LEU A 250 -26.88 -2.80 -58.36
N VAL A 251 -27.23 -3.69 -57.42
CA VAL A 251 -28.59 -4.24 -57.32
C VAL A 251 -29.41 -3.30 -56.44
N SER A 252 -30.35 -2.61 -57.08
CA SER A 252 -31.36 -1.77 -56.42
C SER A 252 -32.43 -2.68 -55.81
N CYS A 253 -32.35 -2.92 -54.50
CA CYS A 253 -33.40 -3.62 -53.76
C CYS A 253 -34.44 -2.61 -53.25
N ASN A 254 -35.37 -2.21 -54.13
CA ASN A 254 -36.62 -1.60 -53.71
C ASN A 254 -37.61 -2.70 -53.34
N GLU A 255 -37.53 -3.19 -52.11
CA GLU A 255 -38.59 -3.98 -51.51
C GLU A 255 -39.10 -3.25 -50.25
N THR A 256 -40.39 -2.93 -50.27
CA THR A 256 -41.07 -2.16 -49.23
C THR A 256 -41.19 -2.99 -47.96
N VAL A 257 -40.40 -2.65 -46.93
CA VAL A 257 -40.55 -3.23 -45.59
C VAL A 257 -41.55 -2.38 -44.78
N ASP A 258 -42.60 -3.06 -44.36
CA ASP A 258 -43.72 -2.53 -43.59
C ASP A 258 -43.24 -2.03 -42.21
N LYS A 259 -43.42 -0.73 -41.94
CA LYS A 259 -43.02 -0.09 -40.68
C LYS A 259 -44.06 -0.37 -39.60
N ARG A 260 -43.82 -1.38 -38.75
CA ARG A 260 -44.53 -1.48 -37.46
C ARG A 260 -43.68 -0.89 -36.34
N SER A 261 -44.20 0.17 -35.74
CA SER A 261 -43.72 0.78 -34.51
C SER A 261 -44.51 0.23 -33.31
N ALA A 262 -43.80 -0.17 -32.26
CA ALA A 262 -44.29 -0.32 -30.88
C ALA A 262 -43.01 -0.43 -30.01
N GLY A 263 -42.70 0.49 -29.09
CA GLY A 263 -43.46 0.73 -27.87
C GLY A 263 -42.93 -0.19 -26.76
N LYS A 264 -41.96 0.27 -25.96
CA LYS A 264 -41.63 -0.31 -24.63
C LYS A 264 -42.79 -0.07 -23.65
N PRO A 265 -42.86 -0.68 -22.44
CA PRO A 265 -42.07 -1.77 -21.84
C PRO A 265 -42.95 -2.88 -21.20
N ALA A 266 -42.34 -4.02 -20.82
CA ALA A 266 -42.91 -4.88 -19.78
C ALA A 266 -41.81 -5.27 -18.78
N GLN A 267 -42.09 -5.00 -17.51
CA GLN A 267 -41.33 -5.46 -16.36
C GLN A 267 -41.46 -6.98 -16.27
N ASP A 268 -40.35 -7.68 -16.08
CA ASP A 268 -40.41 -9.00 -15.48
C ASP A 268 -39.44 -9.07 -14.29
N ARG A 269 -40.05 -9.24 -13.11
CA ARG A 269 -39.38 -9.53 -11.85
C ARG A 269 -39.44 -11.04 -11.67
N SER A 270 -38.56 -11.78 -12.32
CA SER A 270 -38.31 -13.17 -11.95
C SER A 270 -37.10 -13.23 -11.01
N HIS A 271 -37.35 -13.36 -9.72
CA HIS A 271 -36.38 -13.91 -8.78
C HIS A 271 -36.04 -15.34 -9.23
N VAL A 272 -34.93 -15.50 -9.94
CA VAL A 272 -34.32 -16.81 -10.15
C VAL A 272 -33.22 -16.95 -9.10
N VAL A 273 -33.46 -17.84 -8.14
CA VAL A 273 -32.43 -18.31 -7.21
C VAL A 273 -31.33 -18.98 -8.06
N PRO A 274 -30.05 -18.63 -7.92
CA PRO A 274 -28.99 -19.33 -8.64
C PRO A 274 -28.96 -20.79 -8.18
N PRO A 275 -28.80 -21.77 -9.07
CA PRO A 275 -28.60 -23.15 -8.66
C PRO A 275 -27.29 -23.26 -7.87
N ASP A 276 -27.36 -24.01 -6.78
CA ASP A 276 -26.23 -24.32 -5.90
C ASP A 276 -25.20 -25.13 -6.67
N GLY A 277 -24.07 -24.49 -7.00
CA GLY A 277 -23.01 -25.05 -7.82
C GLY A 277 -22.24 -26.12 -7.06
N GLY A 278 -22.43 -27.38 -7.44
CA GLY A 278 -21.68 -28.51 -6.90
C GLY A 278 -20.15 -28.38 -7.12
N PRO A 279 -19.34 -29.17 -6.39
CA PRO A 279 -17.91 -28.94 -6.17
C PRO A 279 -16.98 -29.07 -7.41
N ASN A 280 -17.53 -29.27 -8.61
CA ASN A 280 -16.77 -29.44 -9.86
C ASN A 280 -17.24 -28.47 -10.97
N CYS A 281 -17.27 -27.17 -10.69
CA CYS A 281 -17.50 -26.16 -11.73
C CYS A 281 -16.19 -25.88 -12.50
N ARG A 282 -16.20 -26.09 -13.83
CA ARG A 282 -15.09 -25.83 -14.77
C ARG A 282 -14.92 -24.35 -15.15
N GLU A 283 -15.48 -23.43 -14.37
CA GLU A 283 -15.40 -21.98 -14.59
C GLU A 283 -13.96 -21.43 -14.61
N LYS A 284 -12.99 -22.21 -14.11
CA LYS A 284 -11.55 -21.90 -14.19
C LYS A 284 -10.96 -22.05 -15.61
N ASP A 285 -11.62 -22.77 -16.51
CA ASP A 285 -11.10 -23.02 -17.87
C ASP A 285 -11.48 -21.90 -18.87
N ASP A 286 -12.53 -21.11 -18.58
CA ASP A 286 -12.97 -19.99 -19.44
C ASP A 286 -12.16 -18.69 -19.22
N GLY A 287 -11.43 -18.60 -18.09
CA GLY A 287 -10.52 -17.48 -17.81
C GLY A 287 -9.33 -17.41 -18.78
N ALA A 288 -8.85 -18.56 -19.25
CA ALA A 288 -7.68 -18.65 -20.13
C ALA A 288 -7.98 -18.12 -21.55
N ALA A 289 -9.17 -18.42 -22.10
CA ALA A 289 -9.58 -17.95 -23.42
C ALA A 289 -9.88 -16.44 -23.46
N SER A 290 -10.48 -15.89 -22.39
CA SER A 290 -10.67 -14.44 -22.24
C SER A 290 -9.36 -13.70 -21.96
N GLY A 291 -8.40 -14.35 -21.28
CA GLY A 291 -7.04 -13.84 -21.05
C GLY A 291 -6.25 -13.70 -22.35
N ALA A 292 -6.21 -14.75 -23.19
CA ALA A 292 -5.48 -14.75 -24.46
C ALA A 292 -5.89 -13.61 -25.41
N LEU A 293 -7.20 -13.35 -25.54
CA LEU A 293 -7.75 -12.29 -26.40
C LEU A 293 -7.42 -10.87 -25.89
N LYS A 294 -7.24 -10.71 -24.56
CA LYS A 294 -6.84 -9.45 -23.93
C LYS A 294 -5.34 -9.19 -24.05
N SER A 295 -4.51 -10.23 -23.90
CA SER A 295 -3.06 -10.16 -24.13
C SER A 295 -2.74 -9.83 -25.58
N GLU A 296 -3.49 -10.38 -26.54
CA GLU A 296 -3.35 -10.06 -27.97
C GLU A 296 -3.67 -8.59 -28.26
N PHE A 297 -4.77 -8.05 -27.70
CA PHE A 297 -5.12 -6.64 -27.93
C PHE A 297 -4.11 -5.66 -27.31
N ILE A 298 -3.57 -5.97 -26.13
CA ILE A 298 -2.51 -5.18 -25.50
C ILE A 298 -1.23 -5.25 -26.34
N ALA A 299 -0.86 -6.44 -26.83
CA ALA A 299 0.25 -6.61 -27.77
C ALA A 299 0.02 -5.80 -29.07
N ARG A 300 -1.22 -5.68 -29.52
CA ARG A 300 -1.62 -4.95 -30.74
C ARG A 300 -1.64 -3.42 -30.59
N LEU A 301 -1.91 -2.91 -29.38
CA LEU A 301 -1.78 -1.48 -29.06
C LEU A 301 -0.31 -1.05 -29.09
N GLY A 302 0.58 -1.93 -28.65
CA GLY A 302 1.99 -1.65 -28.49
C GLY A 302 2.28 -0.82 -27.23
N PRO A 303 3.47 -0.97 -26.64
CA PRO A 303 3.82 -0.33 -25.37
C PRO A 303 3.83 1.20 -25.46
N GLN A 304 4.29 1.76 -26.58
CA GLN A 304 4.32 3.21 -26.80
C GLN A 304 2.92 3.84 -26.72
N ARG A 305 1.90 3.25 -27.36
CA ARG A 305 0.54 3.80 -27.26
C ARG A 305 -0.03 3.71 -25.86
N LEU A 306 0.30 2.65 -25.13
CA LEU A 306 -0.14 2.51 -23.75
C LEU A 306 0.53 3.54 -22.84
N PHE A 307 1.81 3.85 -23.08
CA PHE A 307 2.53 4.94 -22.44
C PHE A 307 1.89 6.30 -22.74
N ASP A 308 1.55 6.58 -24.00
CA ASP A 308 0.91 7.84 -24.39
C ASP A 308 -0.46 8.05 -23.71
N LEU A 309 -1.20 6.96 -23.48
CA LEU A 309 -2.50 6.97 -22.79
C LEU A 309 -2.39 7.16 -21.26
N ALA A 310 -1.21 6.94 -20.69
CA ALA A 310 -1.01 7.05 -19.25
C ALA A 310 -1.01 8.51 -18.77
N SER A 311 -1.23 8.72 -17.47
CA SER A 311 -1.08 10.04 -16.85
C SER A 311 0.38 10.53 -16.91
N PRO A 312 0.65 11.85 -16.84
CA PRO A 312 2.02 12.36 -16.74
C PRO A 312 2.82 11.75 -15.58
N GLU A 313 2.16 11.51 -14.44
CA GLU A 313 2.79 10.90 -13.27
C GLU A 313 3.14 9.43 -13.51
N MET A 314 2.28 8.66 -14.18
CA MET A 314 2.60 7.28 -14.55
C MET A 314 3.68 7.22 -15.63
N GLN A 315 3.66 8.15 -16.59
CA GLN A 315 4.72 8.30 -17.60
C GLN A 315 6.07 8.56 -16.95
N LEU A 316 6.15 9.39 -15.90
CA LEU A 316 7.39 9.63 -15.16
C LEU A 316 8.00 8.32 -14.61
N TYR A 317 7.17 7.46 -14.03
CA TYR A 317 7.62 6.14 -13.56
C TYR A 317 8.11 5.26 -14.71
N LEU A 318 7.36 5.21 -15.80
CA LEU A 318 7.69 4.38 -16.97
C LEU A 318 8.96 4.87 -17.68
N SER A 319 9.17 6.18 -17.82
CA SER A 319 10.38 6.75 -18.42
C SER A 319 11.64 6.43 -17.60
N GLY A 320 11.51 6.23 -16.29
CA GLY A 320 12.62 5.74 -15.45
C GLY A 320 12.94 4.26 -15.66
N ARG A 321 12.10 3.51 -16.39
CA ARG A 321 12.24 2.06 -16.62
C ARG A 321 12.91 1.76 -17.94
N ALA A 322 12.43 2.35 -19.03
CA ALA A 322 12.93 2.18 -20.39
C ALA A 322 12.33 3.27 -21.31
N GLU A 323 12.82 3.37 -22.54
CA GLU A 323 12.14 4.17 -23.57
C GLU A 323 10.76 3.56 -23.90
N PRO A 324 9.76 4.36 -24.30
CA PRO A 324 8.38 3.91 -24.46
C PRO A 324 8.18 2.69 -25.38
N GLU A 325 9.04 2.54 -26.39
CA GLU A 325 8.97 1.45 -27.38
C GLU A 325 9.43 0.09 -26.80
N TYR A 326 10.27 0.10 -25.77
CA TYR A 326 10.82 -1.11 -25.13
C TYR A 326 10.16 -1.44 -23.79
N LEU A 327 9.12 -0.68 -23.39
CA LEU A 327 8.39 -0.99 -22.16
C LEU A 327 7.68 -2.34 -22.29
N ARG A 328 7.72 -3.12 -21.23
CA ARG A 328 6.99 -4.39 -21.14
C ARG A 328 5.78 -4.26 -20.25
N PHE A 329 4.86 -5.20 -20.36
CA PHE A 329 3.69 -5.28 -19.49
C PHE A 329 4.07 -5.22 -18.00
N HIS A 330 5.18 -5.89 -17.64
CA HIS A 330 5.78 -5.86 -16.31
C HIS A 330 6.07 -4.44 -15.80
N ASP A 331 6.55 -3.53 -16.65
CA ASP A 331 6.85 -2.14 -16.28
C ASP A 331 5.57 -1.35 -15.99
N PHE A 332 4.48 -1.62 -16.72
CA PHE A 332 3.17 -1.01 -16.46
C PHE A 332 2.55 -1.48 -15.14
N VAL A 333 2.69 -2.76 -14.81
CA VAL A 333 2.28 -3.28 -13.49
C VAL A 333 3.08 -2.59 -12.38
N TRP A 334 4.40 -2.49 -12.54
CA TRP A 334 5.29 -1.84 -11.58
C TRP A 334 4.95 -0.35 -11.37
N ALA A 335 4.59 0.35 -12.44
CA ALA A 335 4.14 1.75 -12.38
C ALA A 335 2.76 1.88 -11.72
N ALA A 336 1.80 1.00 -12.07
CA ALA A 336 0.48 0.99 -11.46
C ALA A 336 0.54 0.76 -9.94
N GLU A 337 1.40 -0.15 -9.46
CA GLU A 337 1.59 -0.40 -8.03
C GLU A 337 2.06 0.84 -7.26
N ARG A 338 2.84 1.74 -7.87
CA ARG A 338 3.26 3.04 -7.29
C ARG A 338 2.16 4.08 -7.32
N ARG A 339 1.40 4.12 -8.41
CA ARG A 339 0.29 5.06 -8.57
C ARG A 339 -0.87 4.78 -7.61
N VAL A 340 -1.13 3.52 -7.26
CA VAL A 340 -2.21 3.13 -6.33
C VAL A 340 -2.22 3.94 -5.01
N PRO A 341 -1.15 3.96 -4.20
CA PRO A 341 -1.14 4.75 -2.96
C PRO A 341 -1.20 6.26 -3.21
N GLU A 342 -0.55 6.76 -4.26
CA GLU A 342 -0.54 8.19 -4.63
C GLU A 342 -1.93 8.69 -5.05
N LEU A 343 -2.73 7.82 -5.64
CA LEU A 343 -4.14 8.05 -5.95
C LEU A 343 -5.05 7.94 -4.71
N GLY A 344 -4.51 7.62 -3.54
CA GLY A 344 -5.30 7.39 -2.32
C GLY A 344 -6.15 6.11 -2.38
N ILE A 345 -5.74 5.12 -3.20
CA ILE A 345 -6.41 3.82 -3.29
C ILE A 345 -5.89 2.94 -2.16
N SER A 346 -6.81 2.43 -1.33
CA SER A 346 -6.46 1.52 -0.23
C SER A 346 -5.89 0.19 -0.75
N PRO A 347 -4.90 -0.42 -0.06
CA PRO A 347 -4.33 -1.73 -0.44
C PRO A 347 -5.40 -2.82 -0.62
N ASP A 348 -6.42 -2.82 0.22
CA ASP A 348 -7.60 -3.71 0.12
C ASP A 348 -8.30 -3.63 -1.24
N ALA A 349 -8.59 -2.41 -1.71
CA ALA A 349 -9.25 -2.20 -3.00
C ALA A 349 -8.38 -2.68 -4.17
N TRP A 350 -7.06 -2.45 -4.09
CA TRP A 350 -6.12 -2.92 -5.09
C TRP A 350 -6.02 -4.44 -5.13
N ASN A 351 -5.85 -5.08 -3.98
CA ASN A 351 -5.77 -6.54 -3.88
C ASN A 351 -7.06 -7.20 -4.36
N THR A 352 -8.22 -6.68 -3.95
CA THR A 352 -9.53 -7.15 -4.43
C THR A 352 -9.64 -7.04 -5.95
N ALA A 353 -9.17 -5.94 -6.55
CA ALA A 353 -9.20 -5.77 -8.00
C ALA A 353 -8.29 -6.79 -8.71
N ARG A 354 -7.08 -7.04 -8.21
CA ARG A 354 -6.16 -8.07 -8.76
C ARG A 354 -6.74 -9.48 -8.65
N GLU A 355 -7.32 -9.82 -7.50
CA GLU A 355 -7.92 -11.13 -7.25
C GLU A 355 -9.11 -11.41 -8.17
N VAL A 356 -9.95 -10.40 -8.40
CA VAL A 356 -11.19 -10.54 -9.19
C VAL A 356 -10.94 -10.42 -10.69
N MET A 357 -10.14 -9.43 -11.11
CA MET A 357 -9.96 -9.12 -12.53
C MET A 357 -8.76 -9.84 -13.16
N GLY A 358 -7.85 -10.36 -12.35
CA GLY A 358 -6.48 -10.65 -12.76
C GLY A 358 -5.62 -9.39 -12.81
N GLU A 359 -4.30 -9.59 -12.82
CA GLU A 359 -3.34 -8.49 -12.81
C GLU A 359 -3.51 -7.57 -14.01
N ASP A 360 -3.71 -8.13 -15.21
CA ASP A 360 -3.65 -7.32 -16.42
C ASP A 360 -4.77 -6.30 -16.48
N SER A 361 -5.98 -6.78 -16.17
CA SER A 361 -7.18 -5.96 -16.13
C SER A 361 -7.16 -4.97 -14.97
N ALA A 362 -6.57 -5.35 -13.83
CA ALA A 362 -6.39 -4.44 -12.71
C ALA A 362 -5.40 -3.31 -13.04
N MET A 363 -4.25 -3.62 -13.67
CA MET A 363 -3.28 -2.63 -14.14
C MET A 363 -3.94 -1.66 -15.11
N LEU A 364 -4.62 -2.17 -16.15
CA LEU A 364 -5.33 -1.32 -17.12
C LEU A 364 -6.40 -0.44 -16.45
N SER A 365 -7.11 -0.98 -15.45
CA SER A 365 -8.08 -0.22 -14.68
C SER A 365 -7.43 0.96 -13.95
N ILE A 366 -6.24 0.77 -13.38
CA ILE A 366 -5.46 1.86 -12.77
C ILE A 366 -4.99 2.86 -13.82
N LEU A 367 -4.43 2.40 -14.94
CA LEU A 367 -3.98 3.28 -16.03
C LEU A 367 -5.14 4.17 -16.53
N ILE A 368 -6.31 3.57 -16.80
CA ILE A 368 -7.50 4.31 -17.24
C ILE A 368 -7.97 5.29 -16.17
N LEU A 369 -8.00 4.88 -14.90
CA LEU A 369 -8.43 5.72 -13.79
C LEU A 369 -7.50 6.93 -13.66
N ASP A 370 -6.20 6.68 -13.61
CA ASP A 370 -5.16 7.68 -13.42
C ASP A 370 -5.17 8.71 -14.55
N ALA A 371 -5.21 8.24 -15.81
CA ALA A 371 -5.31 9.10 -16.98
C ALA A 371 -6.59 9.96 -16.96
N ARG A 372 -7.75 9.40 -16.60
CA ARG A 372 -8.99 10.19 -16.47
C ARG A 372 -8.95 11.20 -15.35
N LYS A 373 -8.19 10.92 -14.29
CA LYS A 373 -8.05 11.82 -13.16
C LYS A 373 -7.13 13.00 -13.49
N SER A 374 -6.14 12.81 -14.37
CA SER A 374 -5.23 13.87 -14.82
C SER A 374 -5.81 14.74 -15.94
N GLU A 375 -6.89 14.30 -16.63
CA GLU A 375 -7.59 15.11 -17.64
C GLU A 375 -8.18 16.41 -17.03
N PRO A 376 -7.89 17.61 -17.60
CA PRO A 376 -8.46 18.87 -17.13
C PRO A 376 -9.99 18.87 -17.14
N GLY A 377 -10.61 19.31 -16.04
CA GLY A 377 -12.08 19.38 -15.91
C GLY A 377 -12.76 18.06 -15.54
N HIS A 378 -12.04 16.93 -15.52
CA HIS A 378 -12.56 15.66 -15.01
C HIS A 378 -12.21 15.48 -13.54
N VAL A 379 -13.23 15.38 -12.68
CA VAL A 379 -13.01 15.25 -11.24
C VAL A 379 -13.40 13.87 -10.74
N ILE A 380 -12.39 13.00 -10.58
CA ILE A 380 -12.52 11.77 -9.80
C ILE A 380 -12.16 12.07 -8.35
N PHE A 381 -13.19 12.25 -7.51
CA PHE A 381 -13.04 12.55 -6.08
C PHE A 381 -12.57 11.36 -5.25
N LYS A 382 -13.04 10.15 -5.56
CA LYS A 382 -12.75 8.93 -4.79
C LYS A 382 -12.20 7.81 -5.68
N PRO A 383 -10.90 7.83 -6.02
CA PRO A 383 -10.23 6.79 -6.82
C PRO A 383 -10.48 5.38 -6.31
N GLY A 384 -10.35 5.14 -5.00
CA GLY A 384 -10.59 3.80 -4.43
C GLY A 384 -12.04 3.33 -4.57
N GLY A 385 -13.02 4.24 -4.53
CA GLY A 385 -14.43 3.91 -4.80
C GLY A 385 -14.67 3.61 -6.28
N TYR A 386 -14.01 4.37 -7.17
CA TYR A 386 -14.06 4.16 -8.60
C TYR A 386 -13.47 2.79 -9.00
N LEU A 387 -12.33 2.40 -8.42
CA LEU A 387 -11.74 1.07 -8.64
C LEU A 387 -12.69 -0.04 -8.18
N ARG A 388 -13.28 0.06 -6.99
CA ARG A 388 -14.27 -0.93 -6.51
C ARG A 388 -15.48 -1.04 -7.44
N ALA A 389 -15.94 0.08 -7.99
CA ALA A 389 -17.02 0.07 -8.99
C ALA A 389 -16.59 -0.60 -10.31
N MET A 390 -15.34 -0.40 -10.76
CA MET A 390 -14.80 -1.15 -11.89
C MET A 390 -14.73 -2.65 -11.58
N THR A 391 -14.28 -3.03 -10.38
CA THR A 391 -14.24 -4.44 -9.94
C THR A 391 -15.62 -5.08 -9.96
N GLU A 392 -16.63 -4.36 -9.48
CA GLU A 392 -18.00 -4.86 -9.48
C GLU A 392 -18.57 -5.00 -10.90
N ARG A 393 -18.29 -4.04 -11.79
CA ARG A 393 -18.66 -4.17 -13.20
C ARG A 393 -17.94 -5.32 -13.89
N TYR A 394 -16.69 -5.60 -13.52
CA TYR A 394 -15.96 -6.74 -14.05
C TYR A 394 -16.64 -8.06 -13.66
N ARG A 395 -17.05 -8.22 -12.38
CA ARG A 395 -17.79 -9.40 -11.93
C ARG A 395 -19.07 -9.64 -12.72
N ARG A 396 -19.74 -8.57 -13.15
CA ARG A 396 -20.99 -8.63 -13.93
C ARG A 396 -20.76 -8.80 -15.44
N GLY A 397 -19.51 -8.81 -15.91
CA GLY A 397 -19.19 -8.82 -17.34
C GLY A 397 -19.48 -7.49 -18.06
N GLU A 398 -19.66 -6.40 -17.30
CA GLU A 398 -20.03 -5.07 -17.81
C GLU A 398 -18.83 -4.11 -17.93
N LEU A 399 -17.62 -4.55 -17.56
CA LEU A 399 -16.40 -3.75 -17.66
C LEU A 399 -15.71 -3.96 -19.01
N TYR A 400 -15.83 -2.97 -19.89
CA TYR A 400 -15.18 -2.96 -21.21
C TYR A 400 -13.90 -2.10 -21.20
N LEU A 401 -12.78 -2.68 -20.77
CA LEU A 401 -11.48 -1.99 -20.68
C LEU A 401 -10.97 -1.52 -22.04
N ILE A 402 -11.06 -2.37 -23.06
CA ILE A 402 -10.64 -2.05 -24.44
C ILE A 402 -11.36 -0.81 -24.96
N ARG A 403 -12.69 -0.78 -24.84
CA ARG A 403 -13.50 0.38 -25.24
C ARG A 403 -13.14 1.64 -24.45
N SER A 404 -12.75 1.48 -23.18
CA SER A 404 -12.33 2.59 -22.33
C SER A 404 -10.98 3.18 -22.77
N LEU A 405 -10.04 2.34 -23.21
CA LEU A 405 -8.75 2.76 -23.79
C LEU A 405 -8.94 3.46 -25.14
N ILE A 406 -9.79 2.91 -26.01
CA ILE A 406 -10.11 3.55 -27.31
C ILE A 406 -10.69 4.94 -27.06
N GLY A 407 -11.67 5.06 -26.16
CA GLY A 407 -12.25 6.36 -25.83
C GLY A 407 -11.24 7.34 -25.22
N LEU A 408 -10.25 6.86 -24.45
CA LEU A 408 -9.12 7.70 -23.99
C LEU A 408 -8.27 8.21 -25.16
N SER A 409 -7.91 7.32 -26.09
CA SER A 409 -7.13 7.67 -27.27
C SER A 409 -7.83 8.72 -28.15
N GLU A 410 -9.13 8.55 -28.39
CA GLU A 410 -9.93 9.50 -29.18
C GLU A 410 -9.99 10.89 -28.53
N ARG A 411 -10.13 10.97 -27.20
CA ARG A 411 -10.14 12.25 -26.48
C ARG A 411 -8.78 12.94 -26.51
N GLN A 412 -7.69 12.20 -26.34
CA GLN A 412 -6.34 12.78 -26.46
C GLN A 412 -6.12 13.36 -27.85
N ARG A 413 -6.54 12.66 -28.92
CA ARG A 413 -6.45 13.19 -30.30
C ARG A 413 -7.28 14.45 -30.49
N ALA A 414 -8.49 14.50 -29.92
CA ALA A 414 -9.35 15.68 -30.00
C ALA A 414 -8.78 16.90 -29.24
N GLY A 415 -8.12 16.68 -28.10
CA GLY A 415 -7.50 17.74 -27.30
C GLY A 415 -6.18 18.31 -27.86
N HIS A 416 -5.49 17.58 -28.74
CA HIS A 416 -4.29 18.05 -29.45
C HIS A 416 -4.61 18.70 -30.81
N GLY A 417 -5.88 18.70 -31.24
CA GLY A 417 -6.34 19.23 -32.52
C GLY A 417 -6.92 20.65 -32.45
N THR A 418 -6.78 21.32 -31.32
CA THR A 418 -7.16 22.72 -31.05
C THR A 418 -5.97 23.45 -30.47
#